data_AF-A0A4Q2S0H4-F1
#
_entry.id   AF-A0A4Q2S0H4-F1
#
_cell.length_a   1.000
_cell.length_b   1.000
_cell.length_c   1.000
_cell.angle_alpha   90.00
_cell.angle_beta   90.00
_cell.angle_gamma   90.00
#
_symmetry.space_group_name_H-M   'P 1'
#
loop_
_entity.id
_entity.type
_entity.pdbx_description
1 polymer ?
#
loop_
_entity_poly.entity_id
_entity_poly.type
_entity_poly.pdbx_seq_one_letter_code
_entity_poly.pdbx_strand_id
1 'polypeptide(L)'
;MAGLHGIRAVLAAGHYTEIGTAAFELAESHGLPFFVSQHGALTPFAPPLPRAAHLLAWSELDGEFWTSGRADVTVSVTGSQLLWGASPGLDTGSERPSGPTAASGPLTYLGQGHAAEISRARLARAALSTCREHGAVYRPHPSERDVTSRAVLAAYARAGVVVDTRGVPLAELAAPIVSVFSTGVLEAAARGRDAWVDFPRPPTWLGEFWERYAMHRLGTLPTPPPEQPAQEPARHIATIVADSAS
;
A
#
# COMPACT_ATOMS: atom_id res chain seq x y z
N MET A 1 -5.59 23.25 30.73
CA MET A 1 -5.52 23.07 29.27
C MET A 1 -4.18 23.61 28.81
N ALA A 2 -3.20 22.74 28.55
CA ALA A 2 -1.91 23.15 28.01
C ALA A 2 -2.09 23.54 26.53
N GLY A 3 -1.33 24.54 26.09
CA GLY A 3 -1.66 25.41 24.97
C GLY A 3 -1.66 24.75 23.60
N LEU A 4 -2.76 24.92 22.88
CA LEU A 4 -2.86 24.74 21.41
C LEU A 4 -2.59 26.05 20.67
N HIS A 5 -2.02 27.05 21.36
CA HIS A 5 -1.71 28.35 20.77
C HIS A 5 -0.73 28.14 19.61
N GLY A 6 -1.17 28.48 18.40
CA GLY A 6 -0.37 28.38 17.17
C GLY A 6 -0.61 27.11 16.34
N ILE A 7 -1.48 26.18 16.76
CA ILE A 7 -1.93 25.09 15.89
C ILE A 7 -2.99 25.62 14.93
N ARG A 8 -2.83 25.32 13.63
CA ARG A 8 -3.66 25.90 12.56
C ARG A 8 -4.31 24.85 11.65
N ALA A 9 -3.91 23.59 11.77
CA ALA A 9 -4.48 22.46 11.04
C ALA A 9 -4.11 21.14 11.75
N VAL A 10 -4.84 20.07 11.45
CA VAL A 10 -4.52 18.70 11.86
C VAL A 10 -4.31 17.84 10.62
N LEU A 11 -3.20 17.10 10.58
CA LEU A 11 -2.90 16.11 9.55
C LEU A 11 -2.84 14.72 10.19
N ALA A 12 -3.63 13.78 9.68
CA ALA A 12 -3.71 12.42 10.21
C ALA A 12 -3.88 11.37 9.11
N ALA A 13 -3.71 10.10 9.46
CA ALA A 13 -4.04 8.97 8.59
C ALA A 13 -5.56 8.67 8.51
N GLY A 14 -6.37 9.37 9.32
CA GLY A 14 -7.81 9.17 9.50
C GLY A 14 -8.21 9.28 10.98
N HIS A 15 -9.49 9.08 11.29
CA HIS A 15 -10.01 9.13 12.67
C HIS A 15 -10.38 7.77 13.27
N TYR A 16 -10.05 6.65 12.61
CA TYR A 16 -10.53 5.31 12.95
C TYR A 16 -9.76 4.64 14.11
N THR A 17 -8.73 5.31 14.64
CA THR A 17 -8.01 4.93 15.86
C THR A 17 -8.40 5.86 17.00
N GLU A 18 -8.17 5.46 18.25
CA GLU A 18 -8.45 6.30 19.43
C GLU A 18 -7.76 7.68 19.33
N ILE A 19 -6.48 7.70 18.95
CA ILE A 19 -5.74 8.95 18.76
C ILE A 19 -6.26 9.77 17.58
N GLY A 20 -6.68 9.10 16.50
CA GLY A 20 -7.28 9.77 15.34
C GLY A 20 -8.63 10.40 15.66
N THR A 21 -9.47 9.70 16.45
CA THR A 21 -10.75 10.23 16.95
C THR A 21 -10.51 11.45 17.83
N ALA A 22 -9.61 11.36 18.80
CA ALA A 22 -9.29 12.49 19.68
C ALA A 22 -8.73 13.70 18.90
N ALA A 23 -7.87 13.47 17.92
CA ALA A 23 -7.34 14.52 17.06
C ALA A 23 -8.44 15.19 16.21
N PHE A 24 -9.41 14.41 15.74
CA PHE A 24 -10.54 14.92 14.97
C PHE A 24 -11.51 15.73 15.84
N GLU A 25 -11.90 15.23 17.00
CA GLU A 25 -12.72 15.97 17.98
C GLU A 25 -12.07 17.29 18.40
N LEU A 26 -10.74 17.28 18.55
CA LEU A 26 -9.99 18.48 18.85
C LEU A 26 -10.03 19.50 17.70
N ALA A 27 -9.81 19.04 16.47
CA ALA A 27 -9.88 19.90 15.29
C ALA A 27 -11.27 20.54 15.17
N GLU A 28 -12.32 19.74 15.35
CA GLU A 28 -13.70 20.23 15.25
C GLU A 28 -14.07 21.23 16.34
N SER A 29 -13.72 20.94 17.60
CA SER A 29 -14.00 21.86 18.72
C SER A 29 -13.31 23.22 18.58
N HIS A 30 -12.25 23.30 17.79
CA HIS A 30 -11.47 24.52 17.53
C HIS A 30 -11.67 25.08 16.11
N GLY A 31 -12.55 24.48 15.29
CA GLY A 31 -12.78 24.90 13.90
C GLY A 31 -11.54 24.80 13.00
N LEU A 32 -10.63 23.86 13.29
CA LEU A 32 -9.40 23.66 12.53
C LEU A 32 -9.65 22.74 11.31
N PRO A 33 -9.03 23.03 10.16
CA PRO A 33 -9.02 22.11 9.02
C PRO A 33 -8.43 20.74 9.40
N PHE A 34 -9.06 19.67 8.92
CA PHE A 34 -8.61 18.30 9.15
C PHE A 34 -8.24 17.62 7.83
N PHE A 35 -6.95 17.31 7.69
CA PHE A 35 -6.38 16.65 6.53
C PHE A 35 -6.21 15.15 6.78
N VAL A 36 -6.63 14.34 5.80
CA VAL A 36 -6.37 12.90 5.78
C VAL A 36 -5.33 12.60 4.72
N SER A 37 -4.17 12.09 5.13
CA SER A 37 -3.16 11.57 4.19
C SER A 37 -3.43 10.10 3.88
N GLN A 38 -3.63 9.80 2.60
CA GLN A 38 -3.61 8.42 2.14
C GLN A 38 -2.22 7.81 2.39
N HIS A 39 -2.19 6.70 3.12
CA HIS A 39 -0.96 6.04 3.56
C HIS A 39 -0.81 4.61 3.00
N GLY A 40 -1.81 4.13 2.26
CA GLY A 40 -1.81 2.82 1.65
C GLY A 40 -2.78 2.77 0.46
N ALA A 41 -2.68 1.67 -0.30
CA ALA A 41 -3.64 1.38 -1.36
C ALA A 41 -5.02 1.07 -0.74
N LEU A 42 -6.09 1.63 -1.32
CA LEU A 42 -7.43 1.62 -0.76
C LEU A 42 -8.20 0.39 -1.22
N THR A 43 -8.73 -0.37 -0.27
CA THR A 43 -9.75 -1.41 -0.52
C THR A 43 -11.13 -0.88 -0.13
N PRO A 44 -12.24 -1.56 -0.48
CA PRO A 44 -13.57 -1.17 0.01
C PRO A 44 -13.73 -1.23 1.54
N PHE A 45 -12.77 -1.82 2.24
CA PHE A 45 -12.72 -1.90 3.70
C PHE A 45 -11.89 -0.78 4.31
N ALA A 46 -11.37 0.15 3.49
CA ALA A 46 -10.71 1.35 3.98
C ALA A 46 -11.64 2.09 4.95
N PRO A 47 -11.16 2.53 6.12
CA PRO A 47 -11.98 3.25 7.07
C PRO A 47 -12.61 4.51 6.44
N PRO A 48 -13.82 4.91 6.86
CA PRO A 48 -14.48 6.08 6.31
C PRO A 48 -13.69 7.36 6.62
N LEU A 49 -13.78 8.33 5.71
CA LEU A 49 -13.22 9.66 5.92
C LEU A 49 -14.02 10.45 6.97
N PRO A 50 -13.34 11.25 7.82
CA PRO A 50 -14.00 12.24 8.67
C PRO A 50 -14.94 13.14 7.88
N ARG A 51 -15.98 13.65 8.55
CA ARG A 51 -16.83 14.67 7.97
C ARG A 51 -16.03 15.94 7.68
N ALA A 52 -16.35 16.60 6.57
CA ALA A 52 -15.70 17.85 6.16
C ALA A 52 -14.16 17.81 6.05
N ALA A 53 -13.57 16.61 5.90
CA ALA A 53 -12.12 16.47 5.77
C ALA A 53 -11.61 16.97 4.41
N HIS A 54 -10.31 17.26 4.36
CA HIS A 54 -9.56 17.39 3.12
C HIS A 54 -8.69 16.13 2.90
N LEU A 55 -9.00 15.35 1.89
CA LEU A 55 -8.24 14.15 1.51
C LEU A 55 -7.03 14.53 0.64
N LEU A 56 -5.85 14.07 1.06
CA LEU A 56 -4.61 14.12 0.29
C LEU A 56 -4.42 12.73 -0.35
N ALA A 57 -4.93 12.59 -1.57
CA ALA A 57 -5.00 11.32 -2.30
C ALA A 57 -3.73 11.05 -3.11
N TRP A 58 -3.45 9.78 -3.40
CA TRP A 58 -2.34 9.39 -4.27
C TRP A 58 -2.63 9.70 -5.75
N SER A 59 -3.88 9.55 -6.18
CA SER A 59 -4.34 9.79 -7.55
C SER A 59 -5.76 10.36 -7.57
N GLU A 60 -6.22 10.82 -8.73
CA GLU A 60 -7.62 11.22 -8.95
C GLU A 60 -8.57 10.05 -8.68
N LEU A 61 -8.26 8.85 -9.19
CA LEU A 61 -9.05 7.63 -9.00
C LEU A 61 -9.15 7.21 -7.52
N ASP A 62 -8.10 7.45 -6.73
CA ASP A 62 -8.14 7.22 -5.28
C ASP A 62 -9.09 8.20 -4.58
N GLY A 63 -9.04 9.47 -5.00
CA GLY A 63 -9.95 10.51 -4.53
C GLY A 63 -11.40 10.14 -4.80
N GLU A 64 -11.75 9.89 -6.05
CA GLU A 64 -13.10 9.50 -6.49
C GLU A 64 -13.62 8.27 -5.74
N PHE A 65 -12.75 7.27 -5.54
CA PHE A 65 -13.13 6.06 -4.84
C PHE A 65 -13.44 6.33 -3.36
N TRP A 66 -12.54 7.00 -2.63
CA TRP A 66 -12.69 7.14 -1.18
C TRP A 66 -13.78 8.16 -0.81
N THR A 67 -14.03 9.15 -1.67
CA THR A 67 -15.10 10.14 -1.49
C THR A 67 -16.39 9.74 -2.19
N SER A 68 -16.54 8.51 -2.68
CA SER A 68 -17.74 8.09 -3.39
C SER A 68 -19.01 8.36 -2.56
N GLY A 69 -19.95 9.11 -3.14
CA GLY A 69 -21.19 9.53 -2.47
C GLY A 69 -21.04 10.63 -1.41
N ARG A 70 -19.86 11.25 -1.28
CA ARG A 70 -19.56 12.31 -0.31
C ARG A 70 -19.30 13.64 -1.03
N ALA A 71 -20.08 14.66 -0.69
CA ALA A 71 -19.89 16.02 -1.18
C ALA A 71 -19.26 16.95 -0.13
N ASP A 72 -19.15 16.50 1.11
CA ASP A 72 -18.58 17.26 2.22
C ASP A 72 -17.05 17.16 2.28
N VAL A 73 -16.45 16.17 1.62
CA VAL A 73 -15.00 15.97 1.59
C VAL A 73 -14.41 16.64 0.36
N THR A 74 -13.33 17.40 0.56
CA THR A 74 -12.53 17.96 -0.54
C THR A 74 -11.28 17.12 -0.79
N VAL A 75 -10.70 17.17 -2.00
CA VAL A 75 -9.57 16.31 -2.39
C VAL A 75 -8.46 17.15 -3.05
N SER A 76 -7.21 16.82 -2.73
CA SER A 76 -6.03 17.22 -3.50
C SER A 76 -5.21 15.99 -3.86
N VAL A 77 -4.76 15.90 -5.11
CA VAL A 77 -3.87 14.83 -5.56
C VAL A 77 -2.43 15.20 -5.22
N THR A 78 -1.83 14.38 -4.36
CA THR A 78 -0.49 14.64 -3.81
C THR A 78 0.55 13.61 -4.23
N GLY A 79 0.12 12.46 -4.75
CA GLY A 79 0.99 11.31 -4.98
C GLY A 79 1.29 10.56 -3.68
N SER A 80 2.14 9.54 -3.79
CA SER A 80 2.54 8.71 -2.65
C SER A 80 3.99 8.94 -2.31
N GLN A 81 4.28 9.46 -1.11
CA GLN A 81 5.68 9.58 -0.65
C GLN A 81 6.36 8.21 -0.58
N LEU A 82 5.61 7.15 -0.28
CA LEU A 82 6.11 5.78 -0.29
C LEU A 82 6.60 5.36 -1.69
N LEU A 83 5.81 5.64 -2.73
CA LEU A 83 6.18 5.29 -4.11
C LEU A 83 7.23 6.24 -4.70
N TRP A 84 7.24 7.50 -4.27
CA TRP A 84 8.31 8.46 -4.56
C TRP A 84 9.66 7.93 -4.03
N GLY A 85 9.70 7.56 -2.75
CA GLY A 85 10.89 6.96 -2.11
C GLY A 85 11.30 5.61 -2.70
N ALA A 86 10.40 4.91 -3.38
CA ALA A 86 10.70 3.69 -4.10
C ALA A 86 11.33 3.94 -5.48
N SER A 87 11.26 5.15 -6.02
CA SER A 87 11.72 5.41 -7.38
C SER A 87 13.26 5.51 -7.46
N PRO A 88 13.90 4.92 -8.49
CA PRO A 88 15.37 4.87 -8.65
C PRO A 88 16.08 6.24 -8.70
N GLY A 89 15.34 7.34 -8.83
CA GLY A 89 15.91 8.69 -8.96
C GLY A 89 16.41 9.34 -7.66
N LEU A 90 16.18 8.71 -6.50
CA LEU A 90 16.65 9.23 -5.20
C LEU A 90 17.91 8.53 -4.69
N ASP A 91 18.27 7.37 -5.27
CA ASP A 91 19.55 6.71 -5.01
C ASP A 91 20.62 7.34 -5.91
N THR A 92 21.29 8.37 -5.40
CA THR A 92 22.48 8.96 -6.03
C THR A 92 23.60 7.91 -6.09
N GLY A 93 23.73 7.18 -7.20
CA GLY A 93 24.98 6.51 -7.54
C GLY A 93 24.95 5.11 -8.12
N SER A 94 23.79 4.48 -8.35
CA SER A 94 23.75 3.19 -9.07
C SER A 94 23.14 3.38 -10.45
N GLU A 95 23.98 3.36 -11.48
CA GLU A 95 23.54 3.30 -12.87
C GLU A 95 22.52 2.16 -13.05
N ARG A 96 21.42 2.45 -13.77
CA ARG A 96 20.50 1.42 -14.24
C ARG A 96 21.30 0.38 -15.02
N PRO A 97 21.23 -0.92 -14.67
CA PRO A 97 21.54 -1.93 -15.66
C PRO A 97 20.48 -1.80 -16.76
N SER A 98 20.90 -1.28 -17.91
CA SER A 98 20.06 -1.13 -19.09
C SER A 98 19.97 -2.49 -19.78
N GLY A 99 18.91 -3.24 -19.46
CA GLY A 99 18.63 -4.56 -20.02
C GLY A 99 17.72 -5.36 -19.08
N PRO A 100 17.10 -6.45 -19.55
CA PRO A 100 16.43 -7.39 -18.66
C PRO A 100 17.48 -7.92 -17.68
N THR A 101 17.53 -7.35 -16.47
CA THR A 101 18.31 -7.95 -15.40
C THR A 101 17.63 -9.26 -15.11
N ALA A 102 18.32 -10.35 -15.42
CA ALA A 102 17.85 -11.69 -15.08
C ALA A 102 17.41 -11.65 -13.62
N ALA A 103 16.11 -11.85 -13.40
CA ALA A 103 15.49 -11.93 -12.09
C ALA A 103 16.42 -12.69 -11.15
N SER A 104 17.02 -11.99 -10.18
CA SER A 104 18.00 -12.61 -9.29
C SER A 104 17.25 -13.35 -8.20
N GLY A 105 16.85 -14.59 -8.52
CA GLY A 105 16.24 -15.51 -7.56
C GLY A 105 14.80 -15.92 -7.90
N PRO A 106 14.24 -16.85 -7.10
CA PRO A 106 12.87 -17.34 -7.28
C PRO A 106 11.84 -16.24 -7.07
N LEU A 107 10.68 -16.37 -7.71
CA LEU A 107 9.51 -15.52 -7.44
C LEU A 107 9.23 -15.46 -5.94
N THR A 108 9.00 -14.27 -5.40
CA THR A 108 8.65 -14.08 -3.99
C THR A 108 7.16 -13.77 -3.87
N TYR A 109 6.43 -14.64 -3.19
CA TYR A 109 5.04 -14.42 -2.82
C TYR A 109 4.96 -13.63 -1.52
N LEU A 110 4.46 -12.40 -1.56
CA LEU A 110 4.26 -11.58 -0.37
C LEU A 110 2.97 -12.01 0.36
N GLY A 111 3.14 -12.42 1.61
CA GLY A 111 2.07 -12.85 2.49
C GLY A 111 1.12 -11.71 2.81
N GLN A 112 -0.18 -12.02 2.84
CA GLN A 112 -1.24 -11.12 3.25
C GLN A 112 -2.24 -11.83 4.16
N GLY A 113 -1.82 -12.85 4.91
CA GLY A 113 -2.71 -13.67 5.74
C GLY A 113 -3.38 -12.91 6.89
N HIS A 114 -2.96 -11.67 7.15
CA HIS A 114 -3.58 -10.75 8.12
C HIS A 114 -4.72 -9.89 7.52
N ALA A 115 -4.82 -9.82 6.19
CA ALA A 115 -5.80 -8.99 5.50
C ALA A 115 -7.23 -9.43 5.85
N ALA A 116 -8.05 -8.47 6.27
CA ALA A 116 -9.42 -8.73 6.72
C ALA A 116 -10.40 -8.86 5.54
N GLU A 117 -10.03 -8.34 4.38
CA GLU A 117 -10.87 -8.18 3.19
C GLU A 117 -11.19 -9.51 2.48
N ILE A 118 -10.34 -10.52 2.70
CA ILE A 118 -10.48 -11.85 2.11
C ILE A 118 -10.28 -12.89 3.20
N SER A 119 -11.13 -13.91 3.24
CA SER A 119 -11.00 -14.99 4.21
C SER A 119 -9.60 -15.60 4.20
N ARG A 120 -9.00 -15.76 5.38
CA ARG A 120 -7.66 -16.32 5.56
C ARG A 120 -7.46 -17.66 4.85
N ALA A 121 -8.47 -18.53 4.83
CA ALA A 121 -8.41 -19.82 4.15
C ALA A 121 -8.22 -19.69 2.62
N ARG A 122 -8.86 -18.70 1.99
CA ARG A 122 -8.70 -18.44 0.56
C ARG A 122 -7.32 -17.86 0.25
N LEU A 123 -6.86 -16.89 1.05
CA LEU A 123 -5.50 -16.34 0.95
C LEU A 123 -4.47 -17.44 1.10
N ALA A 124 -4.64 -18.30 2.10
CA ALA A 124 -3.72 -19.38 2.37
C ALA A 124 -3.64 -20.40 1.22
N ARG A 125 -4.80 -20.74 0.63
CA ARG A 125 -4.87 -21.64 -0.53
C ARG A 125 -4.28 -21.01 -1.79
N ALA A 126 -4.56 -19.73 -2.05
CA ALA A 126 -4.03 -19.02 -3.20
C ALA A 126 -2.49 -19.00 -3.15
N ALA A 127 -1.91 -18.54 -2.04
CA ALA A 127 -0.47 -18.52 -1.84
C ALA A 127 0.17 -19.91 -1.98
N LEU A 128 -0.42 -20.96 -1.38
CA LEU A 128 0.08 -22.32 -1.54
C LEU A 128 0.08 -22.78 -3.00
N SER A 129 -1.00 -22.51 -3.73
CA SER A 129 -1.13 -22.88 -5.15
C SER A 129 -0.06 -22.17 -5.98
N THR A 130 0.02 -20.85 -5.90
CA THR A 130 0.98 -20.03 -6.64
C THR A 130 2.43 -20.42 -6.28
N CYS A 131 2.74 -20.61 -5.01
CA CYS A 131 4.09 -21.04 -4.59
C CYS A 131 4.48 -22.41 -5.14
N ARG A 132 3.56 -23.38 -5.15
CA ARG A 132 3.84 -24.71 -5.70
C ARG A 132 3.96 -24.71 -7.22
N GLU A 133 3.12 -23.94 -7.89
CA GLU A 133 3.09 -23.86 -9.36
C GLU A 133 4.36 -23.19 -9.92
N HIS A 134 4.83 -22.11 -9.28
CA HIS A 134 5.95 -21.31 -9.78
C HIS A 134 7.27 -21.55 -9.04
N GLY A 135 7.32 -22.48 -8.07
CA GLY A 135 8.48 -22.66 -7.20
C GLY A 135 8.80 -21.40 -6.38
N ALA A 136 7.78 -20.61 -6.04
CA ALA A 136 7.94 -19.33 -5.38
C ALA A 136 8.28 -19.50 -3.89
N VAL A 137 9.06 -18.56 -3.36
CA VAL A 137 9.33 -18.42 -1.93
C VAL A 137 8.20 -17.65 -1.29
N TYR A 138 7.59 -18.19 -0.23
CA TYR A 138 6.59 -17.47 0.54
C TYR A 138 7.27 -16.59 1.59
N ARG A 139 6.93 -15.31 1.62
CA ARG A 139 7.43 -14.37 2.61
C ARG A 139 6.27 -13.81 3.44
N PRO A 140 6.11 -14.19 4.71
CA PRO A 140 5.01 -13.72 5.55
C PRO A 140 5.07 -12.20 5.77
N HIS A 141 3.90 -11.58 5.90
CA HIS A 141 3.81 -10.21 6.40
C HIS A 141 4.31 -10.15 7.85
N PRO A 142 4.93 -9.03 8.29
CA PRO A 142 5.34 -8.87 9.69
C PRO A 142 4.22 -9.11 10.71
N SER A 143 2.95 -8.86 10.36
CA SER A 143 1.78 -9.07 11.22
C SER A 143 1.30 -10.52 11.30
N GLU A 144 1.81 -11.44 10.48
CA GLU A 144 1.42 -12.85 10.45
C GLU A 144 2.10 -13.65 11.57
N ARG A 145 1.82 -13.26 12.82
CA ARG A 145 2.46 -13.80 14.02
C ARG A 145 1.53 -14.67 14.86
N ASP A 146 0.22 -14.62 14.64
CA ASP A 146 -0.75 -15.33 15.48
C ASP A 146 -0.68 -16.86 15.30
N VAL A 147 -1.37 -17.60 16.18
CA VAL A 147 -1.36 -19.08 16.19
C VAL A 147 -1.79 -19.64 14.83
N THR A 148 -2.79 -19.03 14.21
CA THR A 148 -3.31 -19.45 12.90
C THR A 148 -2.29 -19.20 11.81
N SER A 149 -1.66 -18.02 11.78
CA SER A 149 -0.57 -17.71 10.85
C SER A 149 0.56 -18.73 10.98
N ARG A 150 1.04 -19.01 12.20
CA ARG A 150 2.11 -19.99 12.42
C ARG A 150 1.72 -21.39 11.93
N ALA A 151 0.48 -21.82 12.16
CA ALA A 151 -0.02 -23.10 11.65
C ALA A 151 -0.05 -23.17 10.12
N VAL A 152 -0.43 -22.07 9.46
CA VAL A 152 -0.40 -21.94 7.98
C VAL A 152 1.04 -22.02 7.46
N LEU A 153 1.99 -21.29 8.07
CA LEU A 153 3.39 -21.33 7.67
C LEU A 153 3.99 -22.74 7.83
N ALA A 154 3.66 -23.43 8.93
CA ALA A 154 4.06 -24.82 9.13
C ALA A 154 3.43 -25.77 8.09
N ALA A 155 2.20 -25.51 7.65
CA ALA A 155 1.58 -26.26 6.58
C ALA A 155 2.26 -26.03 5.21
N TYR A 156 2.70 -24.80 4.93
CA TYR A 156 3.48 -24.48 3.73
C TYR A 156 4.82 -25.21 3.69
N ALA A 157 5.57 -25.16 4.79
CA ALA A 157 6.84 -25.87 4.90
C ALA A 157 6.66 -27.38 4.69
N ARG A 158 5.65 -28.00 5.31
CA ARG A 158 5.31 -29.41 5.09
C ARG A 158 4.90 -29.73 3.65
N ALA A 159 4.35 -28.75 2.94
CA ALA A 159 3.97 -28.88 1.54
C ALA A 159 5.13 -28.58 0.56
N GLY A 160 6.35 -28.35 1.07
CA GLY A 160 7.55 -28.10 0.28
C GLY A 160 7.76 -26.65 -0.15
N VAL A 161 6.96 -25.70 0.35
CA VAL A 161 7.15 -24.27 0.08
C VAL A 161 8.24 -23.72 0.99
N VAL A 162 9.22 -23.03 0.40
CA VAL A 162 10.24 -22.30 1.16
C VAL A 162 9.60 -21.08 1.81
N VAL A 163 9.67 -20.99 3.13
CA VAL A 163 9.16 -19.83 3.90
C VAL A 163 10.34 -18.96 4.33
N ASP A 164 10.44 -17.76 3.78
CA ASP A 164 11.50 -16.81 4.12
C ASP A 164 11.11 -15.92 5.31
N THR A 165 11.72 -16.18 6.45
CA THR A 165 11.50 -15.42 7.70
C THR A 165 12.66 -14.49 8.06
N ARG A 166 13.65 -14.31 7.17
CA ARG A 166 14.88 -13.56 7.46
C ARG A 166 14.66 -12.05 7.67
N GLY A 167 13.52 -11.52 7.23
CA GLY A 167 13.13 -10.13 7.49
C GLY A 167 13.88 -9.07 6.67
N VAL A 168 14.64 -9.46 5.64
CA VAL A 168 15.34 -8.56 4.71
C VAL A 168 14.37 -7.49 4.21
N PRO A 169 14.61 -6.17 4.32
CA PRO A 169 13.66 -5.16 3.85
C PRO A 169 13.18 -5.40 2.41
N LEU A 170 11.90 -5.14 2.11
CA LEU A 170 11.36 -5.35 0.75
C LEU A 170 12.12 -4.51 -0.29
N ALA A 171 12.60 -3.34 0.13
CA ALA A 171 13.46 -2.47 -0.66
C ALA A 171 14.77 -3.15 -1.10
N GLU A 172 15.25 -4.19 -0.42
CA GLU A 172 16.49 -4.89 -0.74
C GLU A 172 16.28 -6.18 -1.54
N LEU A 173 15.02 -6.63 -1.72
CA LEU A 173 14.71 -7.82 -2.52
C LEU A 173 14.87 -7.57 -4.02
N ALA A 174 15.89 -8.15 -4.64
CA ALA A 174 16.07 -8.12 -6.10
C ALA A 174 15.17 -9.12 -6.86
N ALA A 175 14.55 -10.07 -6.16
CA ALA A 175 13.72 -11.10 -6.75
C ALA A 175 12.38 -10.54 -7.27
N PRO A 176 11.80 -11.14 -8.31
CA PRO A 176 10.46 -10.81 -8.77
C PRO A 176 9.42 -11.04 -7.68
N ILE A 177 8.34 -10.27 -7.68
CA ILE A 177 7.33 -10.26 -6.62
C ILE A 177 5.95 -10.62 -7.16
N VAL A 178 5.20 -11.41 -6.40
CA VAL A 178 3.75 -11.56 -6.57
C VAL A 178 3.04 -11.39 -5.23
N SER A 179 1.85 -10.81 -5.24
CA SER A 179 0.99 -10.70 -4.06
C SER A 179 -0.48 -10.73 -4.47
N VAL A 180 -1.41 -10.66 -3.53
CA VAL A 180 -2.83 -10.50 -3.83
C VAL A 180 -3.16 -9.04 -4.14
N PHE A 181 -2.86 -8.12 -3.23
CA PHE A 181 -3.11 -6.67 -3.33
C PHE A 181 -2.15 -5.85 -2.43
N SER A 182 -0.92 -6.32 -2.26
CA SER A 182 0.06 -5.62 -1.40
C SER A 182 0.58 -4.37 -2.11
N THR A 183 0.70 -3.26 -1.37
CA THR A 183 1.41 -2.05 -1.84
C THR A 183 2.87 -2.36 -2.22
N GLY A 184 3.45 -3.43 -1.67
CA GLY A 184 4.77 -3.92 -2.06
C GLY A 184 4.91 -4.28 -3.53
N VAL A 185 3.82 -4.58 -4.25
CA VAL A 185 3.82 -4.77 -5.71
C VAL A 185 4.11 -3.44 -6.42
N LEU A 186 3.46 -2.34 -5.99
CA LEU A 186 3.68 -1.00 -6.55
C LEU A 186 5.07 -0.48 -6.22
N GLU A 187 5.56 -0.73 -5.01
CA GLU A 187 6.91 -0.38 -4.59
C GLU A 187 7.99 -1.13 -5.38
N ALA A 188 7.75 -2.39 -5.74
CA ALA A 188 8.63 -3.18 -6.58
C ALA A 188 8.63 -2.66 -8.02
N ALA A 189 7.44 -2.40 -8.57
CA ALA A 189 7.28 -1.83 -9.90
C ALA A 189 7.92 -0.43 -10.01
N ALA A 190 7.75 0.43 -9.00
CA ALA A 190 8.40 1.74 -8.92
C ALA A 190 9.94 1.63 -8.99
N ARG A 191 10.51 0.58 -8.38
CA ARG A 191 11.95 0.25 -8.43
C ARG A 191 12.40 -0.38 -9.76
N GLY A 192 11.49 -0.55 -10.72
CA GLY A 192 11.76 -1.23 -11.98
C GLY A 192 11.91 -2.75 -11.84
N ARG A 193 11.38 -3.34 -10.77
CA ARG A 193 11.38 -4.80 -10.56
C ARG A 193 10.12 -5.40 -11.13
N ASP A 194 10.28 -6.61 -11.65
CA ASP A 194 9.16 -7.44 -12.09
C ASP A 194 8.23 -7.75 -10.91
N ALA A 195 6.99 -7.28 -11.01
CA ALA A 195 5.98 -7.43 -9.97
C ALA A 195 4.60 -7.71 -10.56
N TRP A 196 3.85 -8.59 -9.92
CA TRP A 196 2.52 -9.00 -10.35
C TRP A 196 1.55 -9.13 -9.18
N VAL A 197 0.27 -9.24 -9.53
CA VAL A 197 -0.78 -9.69 -8.64
C VAL A 197 -1.32 -11.06 -9.07
N ASP A 198 -1.75 -11.88 -8.12
CA ASP A 198 -2.52 -13.07 -8.44
C ASP A 198 -3.50 -13.46 -7.34
N PHE A 199 -4.68 -13.90 -7.77
CA PHE A 199 -5.67 -14.49 -6.88
C PHE A 199 -6.70 -15.30 -7.68
N PRO A 200 -6.93 -16.59 -7.34
CA PRO A 200 -7.94 -17.40 -8.02
C PRO A 200 -9.37 -16.90 -7.76
N ARG A 201 -10.11 -16.64 -8.86
CA ARG A 201 -11.50 -16.15 -8.86
C ARG A 201 -11.64 -14.91 -7.95
N PRO A 202 -11.04 -13.77 -8.35
CA PRO A 202 -11.06 -12.58 -7.52
C PRO A 202 -12.50 -12.09 -7.31
N PRO A 203 -12.87 -11.63 -6.10
CA PRO A 203 -14.09 -10.85 -5.95
C PRO A 203 -13.99 -9.58 -6.81
N THR A 204 -15.12 -9.04 -7.25
CA THR A 204 -15.16 -7.90 -8.18
C THR A 204 -14.27 -6.74 -7.74
N TRP A 205 -14.36 -6.36 -6.46
CA TRP A 205 -13.57 -5.26 -5.90
C TRP A 205 -12.06 -5.46 -6.02
N LEU A 206 -11.58 -6.71 -6.02
CA LEU A 206 -10.15 -6.99 -6.15
C LEU A 206 -9.67 -6.76 -7.58
N GLY A 207 -10.53 -7.05 -8.57
CA GLY A 207 -10.28 -6.68 -9.96
C GLY A 207 -10.25 -5.16 -10.15
N GLU A 208 -11.24 -4.45 -9.60
CA GLU A 208 -11.30 -2.98 -9.62
C GLU A 208 -10.09 -2.34 -8.92
N PHE A 209 -9.65 -2.94 -7.80
CA PHE A 209 -8.43 -2.52 -7.10
C PHE A 209 -7.20 -2.65 -8.02
N TRP A 210 -7.04 -3.80 -8.69
CA TRP A 210 -5.92 -4.00 -9.60
C TRP A 210 -5.95 -3.02 -10.77
N GLU A 211 -7.13 -2.75 -11.33
CA GLU A 211 -7.31 -1.80 -12.41
C GLU A 211 -6.96 -0.37 -11.97
N ARG A 212 -7.46 0.08 -10.82
CA ARG A 212 -7.16 1.43 -10.29
C ARG A 212 -5.66 1.68 -10.10
N TYR A 213 -4.90 0.66 -9.72
CA TYR A 213 -3.45 0.77 -9.51
C TYR A 213 -2.62 0.22 -10.69
N ALA A 214 -3.24 -0.04 -11.84
CA ALA A 214 -2.61 -0.61 -13.03
C ALA A 214 -1.80 -1.90 -12.77
N MET A 215 -2.21 -2.71 -11.79
CA MET A 215 -1.54 -3.95 -11.42
C MET A 215 -1.82 -5.06 -12.42
N HIS A 216 -0.76 -5.70 -12.90
CA HIS A 216 -0.87 -6.77 -13.89
C HIS A 216 -0.83 -8.16 -13.25
N ARG A 217 -1.60 -9.09 -13.82
CA ARG A 217 -1.72 -10.45 -13.29
C ARG A 217 -0.48 -11.29 -13.61
N LEU A 218 -0.14 -12.21 -12.72
CA LEU A 218 0.94 -13.16 -12.97
C LEU A 218 0.66 -13.95 -14.26
N GLY A 219 1.69 -14.06 -15.11
CA GLY A 219 1.58 -14.65 -16.45
C GLY A 219 1.34 -13.64 -17.57
N THR A 220 1.16 -12.35 -17.26
CA THR A 220 1.19 -11.25 -18.24
C THR A 220 2.46 -10.42 -18.12
N LEU A 221 2.54 -9.29 -18.85
CA LEU A 221 3.60 -8.29 -18.64
C LEU A 221 3.64 -7.85 -17.16
N PRO A 222 4.83 -7.54 -16.61
CA PRO A 222 4.95 -6.99 -15.27
C PRO A 222 4.12 -5.73 -15.06
N THR A 223 3.75 -5.47 -13.81
CA THR A 223 3.10 -4.22 -13.39
C THR A 223 4.03 -3.04 -13.73
N PRO A 224 3.56 -2.03 -14.49
CA PRO A 224 4.38 -0.88 -14.83
C PRO A 224 4.70 -0.04 -13.58
N PRO A 225 5.80 0.73 -13.58
CA PRO A 225 6.08 1.69 -12.52
C PRO A 225 4.91 2.69 -12.39
N PRO A 226 4.44 2.99 -11.16
CA PRO A 226 3.44 4.04 -10.93
C PRO A 226 3.94 5.40 -11.43
N GLU A 227 3.02 6.23 -11.93
CA GLU A 227 3.32 7.60 -12.34
C GLU A 227 3.93 8.40 -11.19
N GLN A 228 4.99 9.16 -11.48
CA GLN A 228 5.66 10.01 -10.50
C GLN A 228 5.17 11.46 -10.65
N PRO A 229 4.72 12.11 -9.55
CA PRO A 229 4.33 13.51 -9.59
C PRO A 229 5.54 14.40 -9.91
N ALA A 230 5.30 15.62 -10.39
CA ALA A 230 6.39 16.57 -10.68
C ALA A 230 7.12 17.07 -9.41
N GLN A 231 6.46 17.01 -8.25
CA GLN A 231 6.98 17.45 -6.96
C GLN A 231 6.94 16.28 -5.96
N GLU A 232 7.93 16.24 -5.06
CA GLU A 232 7.93 15.32 -3.92
C GLU A 232 6.62 15.44 -3.10
N PRO A 233 5.85 14.34 -2.93
CA PRO A 233 4.56 14.36 -2.24
C PRO A 233 4.58 14.98 -0.85
N ALA A 234 5.60 14.68 -0.03
CA ALA A 234 5.72 15.26 1.30
C ALA A 234 5.87 16.79 1.28
N ARG A 235 6.58 17.34 0.28
CA ARG A 235 6.70 18.80 0.11
C ARG A 235 5.38 19.40 -0.35
N HIS A 236 4.71 18.75 -1.31
CA HIS A 236 3.42 19.21 -1.80
C HIS A 236 2.37 19.23 -0.68
N ILE A 237 2.29 18.17 0.13
CA ILE A 237 1.44 18.09 1.32
C ILE A 237 1.77 19.22 2.30
N ALA A 238 3.05 19.47 2.59
CA ALA A 238 3.46 20.53 3.50
C ALA A 238 3.00 21.91 3.02
N THR A 239 3.09 22.19 1.71
CA THR A 239 2.56 23.42 1.11
C THR A 239 1.05 23.54 1.30
N ILE A 240 0.28 22.51 0.94
CA ILE A 240 -1.19 22.52 1.07
C ILE A 240 -1.62 22.80 2.53
N VAL A 241 -0.98 22.13 3.49
CA VAL A 241 -1.29 22.29 4.91
C VAL A 241 -0.88 23.67 5.42
N ALA A 242 0.25 24.22 4.98
CA ALA A 242 0.71 25.54 5.37
C ALA A 242 -0.17 26.68 4.81
N ASP A 243 -0.60 26.56 3.56
CA ASP A 243 -1.44 27.55 2.88
C ASP A 243 -2.84 27.59 3.48
N SER A 244 -3.40 26.42 3.84
CA SER A 244 -4.71 26.32 4.49
C SER A 244 -4.71 26.81 5.94
N ALA A 245 -3.52 26.96 6.52
CA ALA A 245 -3.28 27.42 7.87
C ALA A 245 -2.94 28.92 7.95
N SER A 246 -2.88 29.63 6.81
CA SER A 246 -2.53 31.06 6.74
C SER A 246 -3.77 31.95 6.71
#